data_AF-A0A7S6N7P4-F1
#
_entry.id   AF-A0A7S6N7P4-F1
#
_cell.length_a   1.000
_cell.length_b   1.000
_cell.length_c   1.000
_cell.angle_alpha   90.00
_cell.angle_beta   90.00
_cell.angle_gamma   90.00
#
_symmetry.space_group_name_H-M   'P 1'
#
loop_
_entity.id
_entity.type
_entity.pdbx_description
1 polymer ?
#
loop_
_entity_poly.entity_id
_entity_poly.type
_entity_poly.pdbx_seq_one_letter_code
_entity_poly.pdbx_strand_id
1 'polypeptide(L)'
;MTRYGRFNLLAVAGLPAAACLAALGVFGPRADTLATVAGMNLLVMLAGGLFAAWLLRGVRGTDGLAAAIALSPSVVPALAGSLWYLWRAVSPEEIAPGREYLAGPQLLLLLTIALGALAWFAGWLLRVARRHA
;
A
#
# COMPACT_ATOMS: atom_id res chain seq x y z
N MET A 1 -2.21 1.37 20.65
CA MET A 1 -2.45 1.34 19.18
C MET A 1 -3.74 0.59 18.88
N THR A 2 -4.60 1.11 18.01
CA THR A 2 -5.84 0.42 17.60
C THR A 2 -5.53 -0.76 16.66
N ARG A 3 -6.46 -1.72 16.53
CA ARG A 3 -6.31 -2.86 15.59
C ARG A 3 -6.06 -2.38 14.16
N TYR A 4 -6.82 -1.39 13.70
CA TYR A 4 -6.64 -0.79 12.37
C TYR A 4 -5.31 -0.05 12.21
N GLY A 5 -4.83 0.63 13.26
CA GLY A 5 -3.50 1.22 13.25
C GLY A 5 -2.38 0.18 13.11
N ARG A 6 -2.53 -1.00 13.71
CA ARG A 6 -1.59 -2.12 13.51
C ARG A 6 -1.61 -2.63 12.08
N PHE A 7 -2.79 -2.84 11.49
CA PHE A 7 -2.90 -3.24 10.09
C PHE A 7 -2.28 -2.22 9.13
N ASN A 8 -2.44 -0.93 9.42
CA ASN A 8 -1.80 0.12 8.64
C ASN A 8 -0.26 -0.01 8.66
N LEU A 9 0.34 -0.17 9.85
CA LEU A 9 1.79 -0.36 9.95
C LEU A 9 2.28 -1.66 9.29
N LEU A 10 1.50 -2.74 9.42
CA LEU A 10 1.80 -4.01 8.74
C LEU A 10 1.77 -3.85 7.22
N ALA A 11 0.80 -3.11 6.69
CA ALA A 11 0.76 -2.80 5.26
C ALA A 11 2.01 -1.99 4.85
N VAL A 12 2.37 -0.97 5.65
CA VAL A 12 3.53 -0.10 5.35
C VAL A 12 4.84 -0.89 5.27
N ALA A 13 5.05 -1.84 6.17
CA ALA A 13 6.24 -2.69 6.18
C ALA A 13 6.16 -3.89 5.22
N GLY A 14 4.96 -4.41 4.98
CA GLY A 14 4.72 -5.67 4.27
C GLY A 14 5.16 -5.61 2.81
N LEU A 15 4.79 -4.55 2.09
CA LEU A 15 5.16 -4.41 0.68
C LEU A 15 6.68 -4.30 0.47
N PRO A 16 7.42 -3.39 1.16
CA PRO A 16 8.87 -3.33 1.02
C PRO A 16 9.55 -4.67 1.33
N ALA A 17 9.09 -5.39 2.35
CA ALA A 17 9.61 -6.70 2.69
C ALA A 17 9.35 -7.73 1.57
N ALA A 18 8.12 -7.81 1.06
CA ALA A 18 7.78 -8.71 -0.05
C ALA A 18 8.55 -8.37 -1.33
N ALA A 19 8.70 -7.09 -1.65
CA ALA A 19 9.48 -6.63 -2.79
C ALA A 19 10.97 -7.00 -2.66
N CYS A 20 11.55 -6.92 -1.45
CA CYS A 20 12.92 -7.37 -1.19
C CYS A 20 13.05 -8.89 -1.33
N LEU A 21 12.11 -9.67 -0.82
CA LEU A 21 12.11 -11.13 -0.97
C LEU A 21 12.02 -11.54 -2.44
N ALA A 22 11.18 -10.86 -3.22
CA ALA A 22 11.09 -11.05 -4.67
C ALA A 22 12.40 -10.66 -5.37
N ALA A 23 12.96 -9.51 -5.03
CA ALA A 23 14.23 -9.01 -5.58
C ALA A 23 15.42 -9.92 -5.25
N LEU A 24 15.44 -10.56 -4.08
CA LEU A 24 16.46 -11.57 -3.73
C LEU A 24 16.45 -12.74 -4.72
N GLY A 25 15.27 -13.20 -5.14
CA GLY A 25 15.14 -14.28 -6.12
C GLY A 25 15.60 -13.88 -7.52
N VAL A 26 15.36 -12.63 -7.93
CA VAL A 26 15.66 -12.14 -9.29
C VAL A 26 17.09 -11.62 -9.43
N PHE A 27 17.56 -10.85 -8.45
CA PHE A 27 18.84 -10.14 -8.52
C PHE A 27 19.91 -10.72 -7.59
N GLY A 28 19.56 -11.65 -6.69
CA GLY A 28 20.47 -12.14 -5.65
C GLY A 28 20.67 -11.15 -4.50
N PRO A 29 21.62 -11.43 -3.58
CA PRO A 29 21.82 -10.66 -2.35
C PRO A 29 22.62 -9.36 -2.55
N ARG A 30 22.27 -8.57 -3.56
CA ARG A 30 22.89 -7.27 -3.87
C ARG A 30 22.29 -6.16 -3.00
N ALA A 31 23.05 -5.72 -1.99
CA ALA A 31 22.56 -4.81 -0.95
C ALA A 31 22.05 -3.46 -1.50
N ASP A 32 22.72 -2.91 -2.51
CA ASP A 32 22.34 -1.69 -3.23
C ASP A 32 21.00 -1.84 -3.96
N THR A 33 20.78 -2.97 -4.63
CA THR A 33 19.53 -3.28 -5.34
C THR A 33 18.39 -3.45 -4.34
N LEU A 34 18.60 -4.24 -3.27
CA LEU A 34 17.58 -4.47 -2.24
C LEU A 34 17.23 -3.18 -1.51
N ALA A 35 18.21 -2.34 -1.17
CA ALA A 35 17.97 -1.06 -0.53
C ALA A 35 17.16 -0.12 -1.44
N THR A 36 17.45 -0.12 -2.75
CA THR A 36 16.71 0.69 -3.73
C THR A 36 15.26 0.24 -3.84
N VAL A 37 15.02 -1.07 -3.99
CA VAL A 37 13.67 -1.65 -4.06
C VAL A 37 12.90 -1.40 -2.77
N ALA A 38 13.54 -1.60 -1.61
CA ALA A 38 12.95 -1.31 -0.31
C ALA A 38 12.57 0.17 -0.21
N GLY A 39 13.48 1.08 -0.56
CA GLY A 39 13.30 2.52 -0.44
C GLY A 39 12.16 3.03 -1.30
N MET A 40 12.10 2.65 -2.57
CA MET A 40 11.01 3.05 -3.48
C MET A 40 9.65 2.59 -2.97
N ASN A 41 9.54 1.32 -2.55
CA ASN A 41 8.29 0.78 -2.04
C ASN A 41 7.91 1.37 -0.68
N LEU A 42 8.89 1.63 0.19
CA LEU A 42 8.65 2.24 1.49
C LEU A 42 8.13 3.66 1.32
N LEU A 43 8.67 4.45 0.39
CA LEU A 43 8.17 5.81 0.11
C LEU A 43 6.69 5.79 -0.30
N VAL A 44 6.32 4.89 -1.22
CA VAL A 44 4.92 4.71 -1.64
C VAL A 44 4.05 4.31 -0.45
N MET A 45 4.52 3.35 0.34
CA MET A 45 3.79 2.86 1.49
C MET A 45 3.65 3.90 2.60
N LEU A 46 4.64 4.75 2.83
CA LEU A 46 4.55 5.85 3.79
C LEU A 46 3.46 6.84 3.38
N ALA A 47 3.34 7.15 2.09
CA ALA A 47 2.24 7.99 1.59
C ALA A 47 0.87 7.36 1.88
N GLY A 48 0.68 6.09 1.52
CA GLY A 48 -0.57 5.37 1.79
C GLY A 48 -0.86 5.23 3.28
N GLY A 49 0.16 4.93 4.07
CA GLY A 49 0.07 4.78 5.52
C GLY A 49 -0.29 6.08 6.23
N LEU A 50 0.28 7.21 5.81
CA LEU A 50 -0.06 8.53 6.33
C LEU A 50 -1.49 8.94 5.97
N PHE A 51 -1.90 8.71 4.71
CA PHE A 51 -3.27 8.93 4.26
C PHE A 51 -4.27 8.11 5.09
N ALA A 52 -4.02 6.81 5.23
CA ALA A 52 -4.87 5.92 6.01
C ALA A 52 -4.92 6.33 7.50
N ALA A 53 -3.78 6.71 8.08
CA ALA A 53 -3.73 7.20 9.46
C ALA A 53 -4.54 8.48 9.66
N TRP A 54 -4.50 9.41 8.70
CA TRP A 54 -5.31 10.62 8.72
C TRP A 54 -6.80 10.31 8.61
N LEU A 55 -7.21 9.48 7.65
CA LEU A 55 -8.60 9.08 7.47
C LEU A 55 -9.16 8.34 8.69
N LEU A 56 -8.37 7.44 9.28
CA LEU A 56 -8.73 6.70 10.48
C LEU A 56 -9.00 7.61 11.69
N ARG A 57 -8.38 8.79 11.77
CA ARG A 57 -8.69 9.77 12.83
C ARG A 57 -10.12 10.34 12.66
N GLY A 58 -10.58 10.51 11.43
CA GLY A 58 -11.90 11.05 11.12
C GLY A 58 -13.07 10.07 11.28
N VAL A 59 -12.77 8.77 11.46
CA VAL A 59 -13.77 7.70 11.64
C VAL A 59 -13.63 6.99 13.00
N ARG A 60 -12.94 7.63 13.96
CA ARG A 60 -12.80 7.12 15.33
C ARG A 60 -14.17 6.86 15.96
N GLY A 61 -14.33 5.68 16.56
CA GLY A 61 -15.59 5.25 17.19
C GLY A 61 -16.64 4.74 16.20
N THR A 62 -16.28 4.53 14.93
CA THR A 62 -17.14 3.86 13.95
C THR A 62 -16.54 2.51 13.58
N ASP A 63 -17.37 1.47 13.62
CA ASP A 63 -16.91 0.10 13.41
C ASP A 63 -17.11 -0.38 11.97
N GLY A 64 -16.28 -1.35 11.59
CA GLY A 64 -16.43 -2.15 10.38
C GLY A 64 -16.05 -1.43 9.10
N LEU A 65 -17.05 -0.94 8.38
CA LEU A 65 -16.91 -0.52 6.98
C LEU A 65 -16.14 0.80 6.82
N ALA A 66 -16.43 1.81 7.64
CA ALA A 66 -15.77 3.11 7.54
C ALA A 66 -14.26 3.03 7.84
N ALA A 67 -13.88 2.22 8.83
CA ALA A 67 -12.48 1.95 9.16
C ALA A 67 -11.78 1.13 8.06
N ALA A 68 -12.47 0.17 7.43
CA ALA A 68 -11.93 -0.58 6.30
C ALA A 68 -11.67 0.31 5.08
N ILE A 69 -12.63 1.18 4.73
CA ILE A 69 -12.48 2.17 3.66
C ILE A 69 -11.29 3.10 3.94
N ALA A 70 -11.18 3.60 5.18
CA ALA A 70 -10.07 4.46 5.59
C ALA A 70 -8.70 3.78 5.49
N LEU A 71 -8.64 2.44 5.59
CA LEU A 71 -7.40 1.67 5.43
C LEU A 71 -7.05 1.34 3.97
N SER A 72 -8.01 1.44 3.04
CA SER A 72 -7.80 1.05 1.65
C SER A 72 -6.57 1.68 0.97
N PRO A 73 -6.18 2.95 1.23
CA PRO A 73 -5.01 3.55 0.57
C PRO A 73 -3.67 2.94 0.99
N SER A 74 -3.62 2.19 2.09
CA SER A 74 -2.41 1.47 2.50
C SER A 74 -2.53 -0.04 2.27
N VAL A 75 -3.64 -0.65 2.68
CA VAL A 75 -3.78 -2.12 2.64
C VAL A 75 -3.88 -2.64 1.21
N VAL A 76 -4.63 -1.98 0.32
CA VAL A 76 -4.84 -2.49 -1.04
C VAL A 76 -3.55 -2.40 -1.87
N PRO A 77 -2.82 -1.27 -1.93
CA PRO A 77 -1.53 -1.22 -2.60
C PRO A 77 -0.52 -2.20 -2.01
N ALA A 78 -0.51 -2.39 -0.68
CA ALA A 78 0.39 -3.34 -0.06
C ALA A 78 0.14 -4.78 -0.50
N LEU A 79 -1.13 -5.22 -0.48
CA LEU A 79 -1.49 -6.57 -0.91
C LEU A 79 -1.28 -6.77 -2.41
N ALA A 80 -1.79 -5.85 -3.24
CA ALA A 80 -1.67 -5.92 -4.69
C ALA A 80 -0.20 -5.91 -5.13
N GLY A 81 0.59 -4.99 -4.57
CA GLY A 81 2.02 -4.90 -4.86
C GLY A 81 2.79 -6.11 -4.37
N SER A 82 2.50 -6.64 -3.17
CA SER A 82 3.21 -7.82 -2.64
C SER A 82 2.95 -9.04 -3.52
N LEU A 83 1.69 -9.28 -3.88
CA LEU A 83 1.31 -10.37 -4.78
C LEU A 83 1.97 -10.20 -6.16
N TRP A 84 1.95 -8.98 -6.69
CA TRP A 84 2.59 -8.67 -7.96
C TRP A 84 4.10 -8.97 -7.93
N TYR A 85 4.84 -8.45 -6.95
CA TYR A 85 6.27 -8.69 -6.83
C TYR A 85 6.62 -10.17 -6.71
N LEU A 86 5.92 -10.89 -5.83
CA LEU A 86 6.14 -12.32 -5.64
C LEU A 86 5.84 -13.12 -6.92
N TRP A 87 4.79 -12.75 -7.66
CA TRP A 87 4.49 -13.36 -8.95
C TRP A 87 5.57 -13.07 -9.99
N ARG A 88 6.09 -11.84 -10.04
CA ARG A 88 7.16 -11.45 -10.98
C ARG A 88 8.52 -12.04 -10.64
N ALA A 89 8.73 -12.49 -9.40
CA ALA A 89 9.89 -13.29 -9.05
C ALA A 89 9.89 -14.68 -9.70
N VAL A 90 8.71 -15.29 -9.90
CA VAL A 90 8.57 -16.62 -10.52
C VAL A 90 8.26 -16.57 -12.01
N SER A 91 7.68 -15.47 -12.47
CA SER A 91 7.37 -15.22 -13.89
C SER A 91 7.89 -13.83 -14.23
N PRO A 92 9.21 -13.66 -14.50
CA PRO A 92 9.80 -12.38 -14.83
C PRO A 92 9.43 -11.90 -16.24
N GLU A 93 9.77 -10.65 -16.56
CA GLU A 93 9.49 -10.08 -17.88
C GLU A 93 10.41 -10.67 -18.94
N GLU A 94 9.84 -11.08 -20.08
CA GLU A 94 10.61 -11.69 -21.17
C GLU A 94 11.57 -10.70 -21.84
N ILE A 95 11.15 -9.44 -22.02
CA ILE A 95 11.90 -8.44 -22.80
C ILE A 95 12.95 -7.72 -21.94
N ALA A 96 12.60 -7.35 -20.70
CA ALA A 96 13.46 -6.59 -19.81
C ALA A 96 13.27 -7.00 -18.33
N PRO A 97 13.83 -8.14 -17.89
CA PRO A 97 13.75 -8.56 -16.50
C PRO A 97 14.18 -7.46 -15.54
N GLY A 98 13.31 -7.13 -14.57
CA GLY A 98 13.60 -6.14 -13.55
C GLY A 98 13.01 -4.74 -13.75
N ARG A 99 12.54 -4.40 -14.97
CA ARG A 99 11.86 -3.11 -15.25
C ARG A 99 10.68 -2.82 -14.31
N GLU A 100 10.03 -3.86 -13.87
CA GLU A 100 8.85 -3.80 -13.00
C GLU A 100 9.15 -3.34 -11.59
N TYR A 101 10.39 -3.50 -11.15
CA TYR A 101 10.83 -2.98 -9.85
C TYR A 101 10.95 -1.45 -9.87
N LEU A 102 11.02 -0.84 -11.05
CA LEU A 102 10.98 0.62 -11.24
C LEU A 102 9.56 1.13 -11.52
N ALA A 103 8.80 0.43 -12.36
CA ALA A 103 7.43 0.84 -12.72
C ALA A 103 6.40 0.53 -11.62
N GLY A 104 6.56 -0.58 -10.91
CA GLY A 104 5.65 -1.03 -9.86
C GLY A 104 5.36 0.03 -8.79
N PRO A 105 6.39 0.65 -8.18
CA PRO A 105 6.18 1.70 -7.17
C PRO A 105 5.39 2.89 -7.70
N GLN A 106 5.58 3.27 -8.96
CA GLN A 106 4.86 4.39 -9.60
C GLN A 106 3.37 4.07 -9.75
N LEU A 107 3.05 2.86 -10.23
CA LEU A 107 1.66 2.40 -10.35
C LEU A 107 0.99 2.25 -8.99
N LEU A 108 1.72 1.75 -7.99
CA LEU A 108 1.22 1.63 -6.62
C LEU A 108 0.99 2.99 -5.97
N LEU A 109 1.80 4.00 -6.30
CA LEU A 109 1.57 5.38 -5.85
C LEU A 109 0.29 5.95 -6.47
N LEU A 110 0.06 5.76 -7.77
CA LEU A 110 -1.18 6.19 -8.42
C LEU A 110 -2.41 5.51 -7.81
N LEU A 111 -2.32 4.20 -7.57
CA LEU A 111 -3.38 3.44 -6.89
C LEU A 111 -3.62 3.96 -5.47
N THR A 112 -2.56 4.25 -4.72
CA THR A 112 -2.62 4.83 -3.38
C THR A 112 -3.37 6.17 -3.39
N ILE A 113 -3.04 7.06 -4.34
CA ILE A 113 -3.69 8.36 -4.48
C ILE A 113 -5.17 8.20 -4.84
N ALA A 114 -5.48 7.33 -5.82
CA ALA A 114 -6.85 7.08 -6.25
C ALA A 114 -7.73 6.54 -5.10
N LEU A 115 -7.21 5.56 -4.36
CA LEU A 115 -7.91 5.00 -3.19
C LEU A 115 -8.00 6.01 -2.05
N GLY A 116 -6.98 6.85 -1.86
CA GLY A 116 -7.00 7.95 -0.89
C GLY A 116 -8.15 8.92 -1.17
N ALA A 117 -8.28 9.35 -2.42
CA ALA A 117 -9.37 10.22 -2.86
C ALA A 117 -10.74 9.56 -2.68
N LEU A 118 -10.88 8.29 -3.10
CA LEU A 118 -12.12 7.52 -2.97
C LEU A 118 -12.52 7.35 -1.50
N ALA A 119 -11.57 6.98 -0.63
CA ALA A 119 -11.81 6.78 0.79
C ALA A 119 -12.18 8.08 1.51
N TRP A 120 -11.56 9.20 1.12
CA TRP A 120 -11.92 10.51 1.63
C TRP A 120 -13.35 10.89 1.24
N PHE A 121 -13.71 10.72 -0.04
CA PHE A 121 -15.04 11.04 -0.56
C PHE A 121 -16.13 10.16 0.09
N ALA A 122 -15.90 8.85 0.20
CA ALA A 122 -16.79 7.93 0.89
C ALA A 122 -16.96 8.32 2.37
N GLY A 123 -15.86 8.68 3.05
CA GLY A 123 -15.92 9.18 4.42
C GLY A 123 -16.73 10.47 4.56
N TRP A 124 -16.68 11.36 3.56
CA TRP A 124 -17.52 12.55 3.53
C TRP A 124 -19.00 12.23 3.37
N LEU A 125 -19.37 11.34 2.42
CA LEU A 125 -20.75 10.89 2.23
C LEU A 125 -21.34 10.28 3.51
N LEU A 126 -20.58 9.41 4.19
CA LEU A 126 -21.02 8.79 5.44
C LEU A 126 -21.28 9.80 6.55
N ARG A 127 -20.51 10.90 6.61
CA ARG A 127 -20.74 11.98 7.58
C ARG A 127 -21.99 12.79 7.25
N VAL A 128 -22.25 13.05 5.97
CA VAL A 128 -23.46 13.77 5.53
C VAL A 128 -24.70 12.93 5.83
N ALA A 129 -24.71 11.65 5.48
CA ALA A 129 -25.85 10.77 5.71
C ALA A 129 -26.27 10.70 7.20
N ARG A 130 -25.30 10.68 8.12
CA ARG A 130 -25.56 10.66 9.57
C ARG A 130 -26.11 11.96 10.15
N ARG A 131 -26.00 13.09 9.46
CA ARG A 131 -26.57 14.37 9.92
C ARG A 131 -28.05 14.50 9.57
N HIS A 132 -28.55 13.66 8.67
CA HIS A 132 -29.92 13.68 8.16
C HIS A 132 -30.75 12.45 8.56
N ALA A 133 -30.18 11.57 9.39
CA ALA A 133 -30.85 10.41 9.99
C ALA A 133 -31.10 10.70 11.47
#